data_AF-A0A523RXY6-F1
#
_entry.id   AF-A0A523RXY6-F1
#
_cell.length_a   1.000
_cell.length_b   1.000
_cell.length_c   1.000
_cell.angle_alpha   90.00
_cell.angle_beta   90.00
_cell.angle_gamma   90.00
#
_symmetry.space_group_name_H-M   'P 1'
#
loop_
_entity.id
_entity.type
_entity.pdbx_description
1 polymer ?
#
loop_
_entity_poly.entity_id
_entity_poly.type
_entity_poly.pdbx_seq_one_letter_code
_entity_poly.pdbx_strand_id
1 'polypeptide(L)'
;MFAVAAGFETMSEFVGWDVGIYRIYIVLSASLVAVMGAGALYLVLQKNVFSPKILLAIDAILLGIMIFFGWTMTLSSITDYSAMVFGAMEYTVAGAVVYAILIAIAFLIGRDWEDKRRNILHGHIYLAYAIIFTLWMAAYAAVAQVTPANFEPGIAVAGKAMAQHVRNFSPFLTVTGSFLLIGVAFFSFLKTKFRFNLLIALGGLVMAIGGAVARSGVEFGHILYLGEALGVLLLYKGFVDSDKIIKAREERLKGNEVISSQDTETSEG
;
A
#
# COMPACT_ATOMS: atom_id res chain seq x y z
N MET A 1 6.17 -2.99 -10.64
CA MET A 1 6.32 -3.74 -9.38
C MET A 1 5.61 -5.09 -9.43
N PHE A 2 4.28 -5.15 -9.57
CA PHE A 2 3.55 -6.43 -9.63
C PHE A 2 4.11 -7.41 -10.68
N ALA A 3 4.24 -6.96 -11.93
CA ALA A 3 4.77 -7.80 -13.01
C ALA A 3 6.18 -8.35 -12.74
N VAL A 4 7.00 -7.61 -11.99
CA VAL A 4 8.36 -8.05 -11.62
C VAL A 4 8.30 -9.11 -10.52
N ALA A 5 7.48 -8.89 -9.48
CA ALA A 5 7.28 -9.86 -8.41
C ALA A 5 6.67 -11.16 -8.95
N ALA A 6 5.59 -11.06 -9.73
CA ALA A 6 4.96 -12.21 -10.39
C ALA A 6 5.94 -12.91 -11.36
N GLY A 7 6.76 -12.16 -12.09
CA GLY A 7 7.79 -12.72 -12.97
C GLY A 7 8.84 -13.53 -12.20
N PHE A 8 9.31 -13.04 -11.05
CA PHE A 8 10.22 -13.81 -10.20
C PHE A 8 9.58 -15.05 -9.61
N GLU A 9 8.32 -14.97 -9.22
CA GLU A 9 7.55 -16.10 -8.73
C GLU A 9 7.37 -17.17 -9.81
N THR A 10 6.90 -16.78 -11.00
CA THR A 10 6.78 -17.68 -12.15
C THR A 10 8.13 -18.28 -12.54
N MET A 11 9.21 -17.50 -12.58
CA MET A 11 10.54 -18.01 -12.86
C MET A 11 10.98 -19.04 -11.81
N SER A 12 10.68 -18.82 -10.53
CA SER A 12 11.00 -19.76 -9.45
C SER A 12 10.31 -21.12 -9.61
N GLU A 13 9.15 -21.17 -10.27
CA GLU A 13 8.47 -22.43 -10.57
C GLU A 13 9.21 -23.24 -11.64
N PHE A 14 9.91 -22.57 -12.57
CA PHE A 14 10.64 -23.24 -13.65
C PHE A 14 12.05 -23.65 -13.26
N VAL A 15 12.78 -22.80 -12.52
CA VAL A 15 14.22 -22.99 -12.24
C VAL A 15 14.53 -23.14 -10.76
N GLY A 16 13.52 -23.10 -9.88
CA GLY A 16 13.68 -23.07 -8.43
C GLY A 16 13.99 -21.68 -7.89
N TRP A 17 13.94 -21.55 -6.55
CA TRP A 17 14.30 -20.31 -5.88
C TRP A 17 15.81 -20.16 -5.76
N ASP A 18 16.33 -19.10 -6.37
CA ASP A 18 17.64 -18.53 -6.04
C ASP A 18 17.52 -17.56 -4.86
N VAL A 19 18.55 -17.49 -4.03
CA VAL A 19 18.58 -16.64 -2.83
C VAL A 19 18.48 -15.15 -3.18
N GLY A 20 19.17 -14.71 -4.23
CA GLY A 20 19.13 -13.32 -4.69
C GLY A 20 17.75 -12.95 -5.21
N ILE A 21 17.18 -13.78 -6.08
CA ILE A 21 15.84 -13.61 -6.62
C ILE A 21 14.78 -13.58 -5.51
N TYR A 22 14.88 -14.49 -4.54
CA TYR A 22 13.97 -14.57 -3.40
C TYR A 22 13.99 -13.29 -2.54
N ARG A 23 15.18 -12.72 -2.31
CA ARG A 23 15.33 -11.46 -1.56
C ARG A 23 14.66 -10.29 -2.27
N ILE A 24 14.80 -10.20 -3.59
CA ILE A 24 14.13 -9.13 -4.37
C ILE A 24 12.62 -9.36 -4.35
N TYR A 25 12.18 -10.59 -4.59
CA TYR A 25 10.77 -10.96 -4.58
C TYR A 25 10.08 -10.58 -3.26
N ILE A 26 10.65 -10.94 -2.09
CA ILE A 26 9.98 -10.71 -0.81
C ILE A 26 9.81 -9.22 -0.50
N VAL A 27 10.79 -8.40 -0.86
CA VAL A 27 10.74 -6.94 -0.68
C VAL A 27 9.68 -6.34 -1.59
N LEU A 28 9.68 -6.73 -2.88
CA LEU A 28 8.71 -6.20 -3.86
C LEU A 28 7.28 -6.65 -3.54
N SER A 29 7.09 -7.91 -3.11
CA SER A 29 5.79 -8.46 -2.73
C SER A 29 5.21 -7.73 -1.51
N ALA A 30 6.00 -7.57 -0.43
CA ALA A 30 5.54 -6.85 0.77
C ALA A 30 5.21 -5.37 0.52
N SER A 31 6.04 -4.67 -0.29
CA SER A 31 5.86 -3.25 -0.58
C SER A 31 4.75 -2.95 -1.60
N LEU A 32 4.38 -3.93 -2.43
CA LEU A 32 3.38 -3.75 -3.48
C LEU A 32 2.05 -3.23 -2.93
N VAL A 33 1.57 -3.87 -1.86
CA VAL A 33 0.27 -3.54 -1.27
C VAL A 33 0.27 -2.12 -0.70
N ALA A 34 1.38 -1.67 -0.10
CA ALA A 34 1.55 -0.30 0.36
C ALA A 34 1.51 0.69 -0.81
N VAL A 35 2.27 0.44 -1.88
CA VAL A 35 2.28 1.32 -3.07
C VAL A 35 0.89 1.39 -3.72
N MET A 36 0.16 0.27 -3.77
CA MET A 36 -1.22 0.25 -4.28
C MET A 36 -2.18 1.01 -3.36
N GLY A 37 -2.03 0.89 -2.04
CA GLY A 37 -2.77 1.69 -1.07
C GLY A 37 -2.53 3.19 -1.24
N ALA A 38 -1.28 3.60 -1.49
CA ALA A 38 -0.95 4.98 -1.83
C ALA A 38 -1.67 5.44 -3.11
N GLY A 39 -1.66 4.62 -4.17
CA GLY A 39 -2.38 4.90 -5.41
C GLY A 39 -3.89 5.07 -5.20
N ALA A 40 -4.51 4.19 -4.41
CA ALA A 40 -5.92 4.32 -4.04
C ALA A 40 -6.21 5.62 -3.28
N LEU A 41 -5.34 6.00 -2.34
CA LEU A 41 -5.45 7.27 -1.62
C LEU A 41 -5.38 8.47 -2.58
N TYR A 42 -4.40 8.52 -3.50
CA TYR A 42 -4.30 9.60 -4.50
C TYR A 42 -5.56 9.74 -5.35
N LEU A 43 -6.14 8.63 -5.82
CA LEU A 43 -7.37 8.65 -6.63
C LEU A 43 -8.55 9.28 -5.89
N VAL A 44 -8.61 9.09 -4.58
CA VAL A 44 -9.66 9.69 -3.74
C VAL A 44 -9.37 11.16 -3.46
N LEU A 45 -8.10 11.50 -3.20
CA LEU A 45 -7.65 12.87 -2.93
C LEU A 45 -7.85 13.80 -4.13
N GLN A 46 -7.58 13.35 -5.36
CA GLN A 46 -7.79 14.14 -6.59
C GLN A 46 -9.25 14.59 -6.77
N LYS A 47 -10.19 13.83 -6.22
CA LYS A 47 -11.63 14.10 -6.35
C LYS A 47 -12.15 15.02 -5.23
N ASN A 48 -11.28 15.44 -4.30
CA ASN A 48 -11.62 16.24 -3.12
C ASN A 48 -12.79 15.66 -2.31
N VAL A 49 -12.89 14.33 -2.26
CA VAL A 49 -14.03 13.62 -1.64
C VAL A 49 -13.96 13.72 -0.12
N PHE A 50 -12.76 13.83 0.46
CA PHE A 50 -12.55 13.82 1.90
C PHE A 50 -12.27 15.22 2.43
N SER A 51 -12.87 15.51 3.59
CA SER A 51 -12.50 16.69 4.35
C SER A 51 -11.15 16.45 5.05
N PRO A 52 -10.42 17.51 5.40
CA PRO A 52 -9.16 17.39 6.14
C PRO A 52 -9.29 16.57 7.43
N LYS A 53 -10.44 16.66 8.12
CA LYS A 53 -10.72 15.87 9.33
C LYS A 53 -10.77 14.36 9.06
N ILE A 54 -11.32 13.95 7.92
CA ILE A 54 -11.36 12.53 7.52
C ILE A 54 -9.95 12.04 7.19
N LEU A 55 -9.12 12.87 6.54
CA LEU A 55 -7.74 12.51 6.22
C LEU A 55 -6.89 12.35 7.49
N LEU A 56 -7.03 13.26 8.46
CA LEU A 56 -6.40 13.11 9.77
C LEU A 56 -6.88 11.86 10.52
N ALA A 57 -8.16 11.51 10.41
CA ALA A 57 -8.67 10.28 11.00
C ALA A 57 -8.08 9.03 10.33
N ILE A 58 -7.91 9.04 9.01
CA ILE A 58 -7.21 7.98 8.27
C ILE A 58 -5.77 7.85 8.77
N ASP A 59 -5.03 8.96 8.89
CA ASP A 59 -3.66 8.94 9.40
C ASP A 59 -3.57 8.44 10.84
N ALA A 60 -4.50 8.83 11.70
CA ALA A 60 -4.57 8.34 13.08
C ALA A 60 -4.85 6.83 13.14
N ILE A 61 -5.72 6.32 12.27
CA ILE A 61 -5.97 4.87 12.16
C ILE A 61 -4.71 4.15 11.68
N LEU A 62 -4.02 4.68 10.67
CA LEU A 62 -2.76 4.11 10.18
C LEU A 62 -1.70 4.06 11.29
N LEU A 63 -1.55 5.15 12.05
CA LEU A 63 -0.66 5.19 13.20
C LEU A 63 -1.06 4.15 14.27
N GLY A 64 -2.36 4.04 14.56
CA GLY A 64 -2.90 3.04 15.49
C GLY A 64 -2.62 1.61 15.05
N ILE A 65 -2.76 1.30 13.75
CA ILE A 65 -2.40 0.00 13.16
C ILE A 65 -0.90 -0.26 13.38
N MET A 66 -0.03 0.71 13.07
CA MET A 66 1.42 0.55 13.24
C MET A 66 1.79 0.31 14.71
N ILE A 67 1.22 1.08 15.64
CA ILE A 67 1.44 0.90 17.08
C ILE A 67 0.96 -0.49 17.53
N PHE A 68 -0.23 -0.90 17.10
CA PHE A 68 -0.77 -2.22 17.41
C PHE A 68 0.14 -3.34 16.92
N PHE A 69 0.57 -3.32 15.66
CA PHE A 69 1.43 -4.37 15.12
C PHE A 69 2.81 -4.38 15.78
N GLY A 70 3.42 -3.21 15.99
CA GLY A 70 4.67 -3.10 16.73
C GLY A 70 4.54 -3.66 18.15
N TRP A 71 3.46 -3.34 18.85
CA TRP A 71 3.16 -3.91 20.16
C TRP A 71 2.97 -5.43 20.12
N THR A 72 2.19 -5.97 19.17
CA THR A 72 2.00 -7.43 19.07
C THR A 72 3.30 -8.18 18.78
N MET A 73 4.17 -7.62 17.93
CA MET A 73 5.49 -8.21 17.65
C MET A 73 6.39 -8.13 18.87
N THR A 74 6.37 -7.01 19.60
CA THR A 74 7.04 -6.85 20.88
C THR A 74 6.63 -7.96 21.85
N LEU A 75 5.32 -8.15 22.04
CA LEU A 75 4.79 -9.19 22.93
C LEU A 75 5.23 -10.59 22.51
N SER A 76 5.25 -10.88 21.20
CA SER A 76 5.67 -12.18 20.69
C SER A 76 7.16 -12.49 20.91
N SER A 77 7.98 -11.47 21.18
CA SER A 77 9.43 -11.60 21.44
C SER A 77 9.79 -11.73 22.92
N ILE A 78 8.81 -11.65 23.84
CA ILE A 78 9.05 -11.65 25.30
C ILE A 78 9.67 -12.96 25.83
N THR A 79 9.61 -14.04 25.05
CA THR A 79 10.25 -15.32 25.46
C THR A 79 11.77 -15.28 25.43
N ASP A 80 12.39 -14.30 24.74
CA ASP A 80 13.84 -14.06 24.72
C ASP A 80 14.17 -12.66 25.24
N TYR A 81 14.52 -12.54 26.52
CA TYR A 81 14.78 -11.27 27.21
C TYR A 81 15.86 -10.38 26.55
N SER A 82 16.85 -10.98 25.87
CA SER A 82 17.91 -10.24 25.16
C SER A 82 17.45 -9.66 23.82
N ALA A 83 16.46 -10.28 23.16
CA ALA A 83 15.83 -9.78 21.94
C ALA A 83 14.73 -8.73 22.22
N MET A 84 14.20 -8.74 23.45
CA MET A 84 13.06 -7.92 23.89
C MET A 84 13.33 -6.42 23.89
N VAL A 85 14.55 -5.96 24.18
CA VAL A 85 14.83 -4.51 24.31
C VAL A 85 15.19 -3.88 22.96
N PHE A 86 15.96 -4.57 22.13
CA PHE A 86 16.44 -4.02 20.86
C PHE A 86 15.47 -4.27 19.70
N GLY A 87 14.91 -5.47 19.55
CA GLY A 87 14.06 -5.80 18.40
C GLY A 87 12.66 -5.20 18.47
N ALA A 88 12.03 -5.21 19.64
CA ALA A 88 10.67 -4.72 19.84
C ALA A 88 10.53 -3.19 19.69
N MET A 89 11.49 -2.47 20.28
CA MET A 89 11.56 -1.01 20.13
C MET A 89 11.85 -0.63 18.69
N GLU A 90 12.72 -1.36 17.99
CA GLU A 90 13.11 -1.02 16.62
C GLU A 90 11.90 -0.93 15.68
N TYR A 91 11.03 -1.93 15.58
CA TYR A 91 9.91 -1.89 14.63
C TYR A 91 8.76 -0.96 15.03
N THR A 92 8.42 -0.94 16.33
CA THR A 92 7.31 -0.10 16.84
C THR A 92 7.67 1.38 16.78
N VAL A 93 8.88 1.72 17.23
CA VAL A 93 9.40 3.08 17.16
C VAL A 93 9.64 3.44 15.70
N ALA A 94 10.27 2.58 14.90
CA ALA A 94 10.48 2.86 13.47
C ALA A 94 9.20 3.22 12.73
N GLY A 95 8.17 2.39 12.81
CA GLY A 95 6.95 2.57 12.01
C GLY A 95 6.16 3.79 12.45
N ALA A 96 5.78 3.80 13.72
CA ALA A 96 4.91 4.85 14.25
C ALA A 96 5.63 6.20 14.32
N VAL A 97 6.91 6.24 14.71
CA VAL A 97 7.66 7.51 14.81
C VAL A 97 8.00 8.06 13.44
N VAL A 98 8.43 7.24 12.47
CA VAL A 98 8.65 7.74 11.10
C VAL A 98 7.35 8.31 10.55
N TYR A 99 6.22 7.60 10.68
CA TYR A 99 4.93 8.10 10.19
C TYR A 99 4.50 9.39 10.89
N ALA A 100 4.61 9.46 12.22
CA ALA A 100 4.28 10.66 13.00
C ALA A 100 5.17 11.85 12.65
N ILE A 101 6.48 11.63 12.45
CA ILE A 101 7.42 12.66 12.01
C ILE A 101 7.03 13.18 10.62
N LEU A 102 6.71 12.28 9.68
CA LEU A 102 6.27 12.68 8.34
C LEU A 102 4.98 13.51 8.39
N ILE A 103 4.02 13.16 9.25
CA ILE A 103 2.82 13.95 9.51
C ILE A 103 3.18 15.33 10.07
N ALA A 104 4.05 15.39 11.08
CA ALA A 104 4.46 16.65 11.69
C ALA A 104 5.18 17.57 10.68
N ILE A 105 6.12 17.04 9.91
CA ILE A 105 6.83 17.77 8.85
C ILE A 105 5.83 18.28 7.81
N ALA A 106 4.92 17.43 7.35
CA ALA A 106 3.91 17.81 6.39
C ALA A 106 2.99 18.92 6.93
N PHE A 107 2.57 18.83 8.19
CA PHE A 107 1.74 19.87 8.80
C PHE A 107 2.48 21.21 8.92
N LEU A 108 3.78 21.17 9.26
CA LEU A 108 4.62 22.37 9.32
C LEU A 108 4.81 23.02 7.94
N ILE A 109 5.04 22.22 6.89
CA ILE A 109 5.23 22.71 5.52
C ILE A 109 3.91 23.21 4.91
N GLY A 110 2.81 22.49 5.16
CA GLY A 110 1.51 22.72 4.54
C GLY A 110 0.60 23.70 5.28
N ARG A 111 1.08 24.38 6.32
CA ARG A 111 0.27 25.24 7.19
C ARG A 111 -0.46 26.34 6.41
N ASP A 112 0.23 26.95 5.46
CA ASP A 112 -0.26 28.10 4.71
C ASP A 112 -0.76 27.71 3.30
N TRP A 113 -0.92 26.40 3.03
CA TRP A 113 -1.32 25.90 1.71
C TRP A 113 -2.84 25.86 1.53
N GLU A 114 -3.28 26.09 0.30
CA GLU A 114 -4.65 25.85 -0.13
C GLU A 114 -5.10 24.42 0.19
N ASP A 115 -6.37 24.26 0.56
CA ASP A 115 -6.98 23.00 0.99
C ASP A 115 -6.73 21.84 0.01
N LYS A 116 -6.74 22.11 -1.30
CA LYS A 116 -6.48 21.09 -2.33
C LYS A 116 -5.05 20.54 -2.26
N ARG A 117 -4.04 21.41 -2.09
CA ARG A 117 -2.64 20.99 -1.95
C ARG A 117 -2.42 20.26 -0.63
N ARG A 118 -3.05 20.74 0.45
CA ARG A 118 -2.98 20.09 1.76
C ARG A 118 -3.57 18.67 1.74
N ASN A 119 -4.65 18.45 1.01
CA ASN A 119 -5.24 17.11 0.88
C ASN A 119 -4.29 16.12 0.17
N ILE A 120 -3.63 16.55 -0.91
CA ILE A 120 -2.67 15.71 -1.66
C ILE A 120 -1.47 15.31 -0.79
N LEU A 121 -1.09 16.15 0.18
CA LEU A 121 0.03 15.91 1.09
C LEU A 121 -0.10 14.59 1.87
N HIS A 122 -1.31 14.18 2.24
CA HIS A 122 -1.55 12.90 2.91
C HIS A 122 -1.13 11.70 2.03
N GLY A 123 -1.35 11.80 0.71
CA GLY A 123 -0.85 10.82 -0.25
C GLY A 123 0.68 10.78 -0.32
N HIS A 124 1.34 11.95 -0.24
CA HIS A 124 2.80 12.04 -0.22
C HIS A 124 3.40 11.48 1.07
N ILE A 125 2.81 11.78 2.23
CA ILE A 125 3.22 11.25 3.54
C ILE A 125 3.21 9.73 3.50
N TYR A 126 2.09 9.13 3.08
CA TYR A 126 1.97 7.68 3.04
C TYR A 126 2.89 7.02 2.00
N LEU A 127 3.06 7.64 0.82
CA LEU A 127 4.01 7.16 -0.17
C LEU A 127 5.46 7.23 0.35
N ALA A 128 5.85 8.32 1.00
CA ALA A 128 7.18 8.47 1.60
C ALA A 128 7.41 7.40 2.67
N TYR A 129 6.42 7.16 3.52
CA TYR A 129 6.42 6.04 4.47
C TYR A 129 6.66 4.70 3.77
N ALA A 130 5.88 4.38 2.74
CA ALA A 130 6.01 3.12 2.01
C ALA A 130 7.41 2.96 1.40
N ILE A 131 7.98 4.03 0.81
CA ILE A 131 9.32 4.01 0.24
C ILE A 131 10.38 3.78 1.32
N ILE A 132 10.35 4.55 2.41
CA ILE A 132 11.31 4.43 3.51
C ILE A 132 11.28 3.01 4.09
N PHE A 133 10.09 2.48 4.38
CA PHE A 133 9.94 1.12 4.91
C PHE A 133 10.40 0.05 3.93
N THR A 134 10.14 0.24 2.63
CA THR A 134 10.61 -0.68 1.59
C THR A 134 12.13 -0.70 1.50
N LEU A 135 12.78 0.47 1.52
CA LEU A 135 14.24 0.58 1.49
C LEU A 135 14.87 0.00 2.76
N TRP A 136 14.24 0.22 3.92
CA TRP A 136 14.69 -0.37 5.18
C TRP A 136 14.60 -1.91 5.15
N MET A 137 13.44 -2.44 4.74
CA MET A 137 13.27 -3.88 4.56
C MET A 137 14.28 -4.45 3.56
N ALA A 138 14.55 -3.74 2.46
CA ALA A 138 15.53 -4.15 1.45
C ALA A 138 16.94 -4.23 2.00
N ALA A 139 17.35 -3.24 2.82
CA ALA A 139 18.66 -3.23 3.46
C ALA A 139 18.84 -4.44 4.39
N TYR A 140 17.80 -4.80 5.15
CA TYR A 140 17.84 -5.98 6.03
C TYR A 140 17.83 -7.28 5.21
N ALA A 141 16.96 -7.37 4.21
CA ALA A 141 16.89 -8.53 3.32
C ALA A 141 18.21 -8.80 2.57
N ALA A 142 18.99 -7.76 2.26
CA ALA A 142 20.26 -7.87 1.54
C ALA A 142 21.35 -8.60 2.35
N VAL A 143 21.28 -8.58 3.68
CA VAL A 143 22.27 -9.21 4.57
C VAL A 143 21.70 -10.36 5.39
N ALA A 144 20.38 -10.51 5.44
CA ALA A 144 19.71 -11.56 6.21
C ALA A 144 20.02 -12.97 5.70
N GLN A 145 20.10 -13.92 6.62
CA GLN A 145 20.20 -15.33 6.28
C GLN A 145 18.89 -15.79 5.60
N VAL A 146 19.05 -16.51 4.50
CA VAL A 146 17.97 -17.18 3.78
C VAL A 146 18.19 -18.67 3.94
N THR A 147 17.17 -19.41 4.34
CA THR A 147 17.23 -20.86 4.57
C THR A 147 16.66 -21.58 3.35
N PRO A 148 17.48 -22.08 2.41
CA PRO A 148 16.98 -22.64 1.14
C PRO A 148 16.15 -23.91 1.34
N ALA A 149 16.34 -24.63 2.45
CA ALA A 149 15.54 -25.79 2.81
C ALA A 149 14.04 -25.47 3.01
N ASN A 150 13.69 -24.19 3.20
CA ASN A 150 12.31 -23.73 3.35
C ASN A 150 11.71 -23.26 2.01
N PHE A 151 12.41 -23.45 0.88
CA PHE A 151 11.83 -23.25 -0.44
C PHE A 151 10.92 -24.44 -0.75
N GLU A 152 9.61 -24.24 -0.58
CA GLU A 152 8.58 -25.22 -0.91
C GLU A 152 8.12 -25.00 -2.37
N PRO A 153 8.37 -25.94 -3.30
CA PRO A 153 7.90 -25.82 -4.69
C PRO A 153 6.37 -25.78 -4.79
N GLY A 154 5.83 -24.95 -5.68
CA GLY A 154 4.39 -24.89 -5.94
C GLY A 154 3.54 -24.15 -4.90
N ILE A 155 4.17 -23.49 -3.93
CA ILE A 155 3.52 -22.61 -2.96
C ILE A 155 4.25 -21.27 -2.97
N ALA A 156 3.52 -20.17 -3.03
CA ALA A 156 4.11 -18.86 -2.77
C ALA A 156 4.82 -18.88 -1.43
N VAL A 157 6.13 -18.65 -1.44
CA VAL A 157 6.94 -18.76 -0.24
C VAL A 157 6.52 -17.63 0.70
N ALA A 158 5.71 -17.96 1.71
CA ALA A 158 5.10 -17.06 2.70
C ALA A 158 6.11 -16.41 3.67
N GLY A 159 7.28 -16.02 3.14
CA GLY A 159 8.42 -15.51 3.87
C GLY A 159 9.19 -16.57 4.66
N LYS A 160 8.79 -17.85 4.67
CA LYS A 160 9.38 -18.89 5.56
C LYS A 160 10.89 -19.08 5.38
N ALA A 161 11.41 -18.86 4.18
CA ALA A 161 12.84 -18.94 3.90
C ALA A 161 13.61 -17.69 4.33
N MET A 162 12.92 -16.60 4.69
CA MET A 162 13.53 -15.35 5.13
C MET A 162 13.60 -15.26 6.66
N ALA A 163 14.67 -14.65 7.19
CA ALA A 163 14.81 -14.39 8.61
C ALA A 163 13.63 -13.55 9.17
N GLN A 164 13.23 -13.84 10.40
CA GLN A 164 12.04 -13.25 11.04
C GLN A 164 12.11 -11.72 11.12
N HIS A 165 13.28 -11.14 11.38
CA HIS A 165 13.46 -9.69 11.47
C HIS A 165 13.12 -8.96 10.16
N VAL A 166 13.35 -9.58 8.99
CA VAL A 166 12.92 -9.01 7.69
C VAL A 166 11.40 -9.16 7.52
N ARG A 167 10.84 -10.29 7.93
CA ARG A 167 9.41 -10.57 7.80
C ARG A 167 8.55 -9.64 8.67
N ASN A 168 9.10 -9.14 9.77
CA ASN A 168 8.43 -8.20 10.66
C ASN A 168 8.09 -6.87 9.96
N PHE A 169 8.78 -6.48 8.89
CA PHE A 169 8.40 -5.30 8.09
C PHE A 169 7.09 -5.50 7.31
N SER A 170 6.76 -6.74 6.94
CA SER A 170 5.66 -7.02 6.02
C SER A 170 4.30 -6.57 6.56
N PRO A 171 3.90 -6.82 7.82
CA PRO A 171 2.62 -6.34 8.34
C PRO A 171 2.48 -4.81 8.32
N PHE A 172 3.56 -4.06 8.54
CA PHE A 172 3.53 -2.59 8.47
C PHE A 172 3.18 -2.12 7.05
N LEU A 173 3.80 -2.70 6.03
CA LEU A 173 3.52 -2.35 4.63
C LEU A 173 2.16 -2.89 4.16
N THR A 174 1.89 -4.17 4.40
CA THR A 174 0.73 -4.87 3.83
C THR A 174 -0.58 -4.52 4.51
N VAL A 175 -0.61 -4.37 5.84
CA VAL A 175 -1.87 -4.08 6.55
C VAL A 175 -2.28 -2.63 6.36
N THR A 176 -1.33 -1.69 6.45
CA THR A 176 -1.62 -0.28 6.19
C THR A 176 -2.01 -0.07 4.72
N GLY A 177 -1.31 -0.73 3.80
CA GLY A 177 -1.61 -0.71 2.37
C GLY A 177 -2.99 -1.27 2.07
N SER A 178 -3.35 -2.39 2.69
CA SER A 178 -4.67 -3.02 2.55
C SER A 178 -5.78 -2.14 3.12
N PHE A 179 -5.54 -1.47 4.26
CA PHE A 179 -6.51 -0.54 4.83
C PHE A 179 -6.81 0.61 3.86
N LEU A 180 -5.79 1.18 3.21
CA LEU A 180 -6.00 2.22 2.21
C LEU A 180 -6.62 1.67 0.91
N LEU A 181 -6.10 0.55 0.42
CA LEU A 181 -6.56 -0.04 -0.84
C LEU A 181 -8.02 -0.48 -0.76
N ILE A 182 -8.41 -1.13 0.34
CA ILE A 182 -9.74 -1.71 0.53
C ILE A 182 -10.63 -0.71 1.28
N GLY A 183 -10.22 -0.31 2.48
CA GLY A 183 -11.03 0.51 3.38
C GLY A 183 -11.31 1.89 2.83
N VAL A 184 -10.27 2.63 2.42
CA VAL A 184 -10.46 3.99 1.86
C VAL A 184 -11.20 3.96 0.52
N ALA A 185 -10.88 3.02 -0.37
CA ALA A 185 -11.62 2.87 -1.63
C ALA A 185 -13.10 2.53 -1.40
N PHE A 186 -13.39 1.60 -0.47
CA PHE A 186 -14.77 1.22 -0.14
C PHE A 186 -15.53 2.38 0.51
N PHE A 187 -14.93 3.09 1.47
CA PHE A 187 -15.53 4.26 2.08
C PHE A 187 -15.80 5.37 1.03
N SER A 188 -14.87 5.56 0.10
CA SER A 188 -15.06 6.47 -1.04
C SER A 188 -16.23 6.04 -1.92
N PHE A 189 -16.41 4.73 -2.17
CA PHE A 189 -17.60 4.22 -2.84
C PHE A 189 -18.89 4.50 -2.05
N LEU A 190 -18.91 4.30 -0.73
CA LEU A 190 -20.09 4.57 0.06
C LEU A 190 -20.56 6.02 -0.05
N LYS A 191 -19.60 6.96 -0.09
CA LYS A 191 -19.84 8.40 -0.18
C LYS A 191 -20.20 8.89 -1.59
N THR A 192 -19.55 8.36 -2.62
CA THR A 192 -19.68 8.87 -4.00
C THR A 192 -20.52 7.99 -4.93
N LYS A 193 -20.77 6.74 -4.53
CA LYS A 193 -21.41 5.67 -5.33
C LYS A 193 -20.72 5.35 -6.65
N PHE A 194 -19.47 5.80 -6.82
CA PHE A 194 -18.70 5.49 -8.01
C PHE A 194 -18.24 4.03 -8.04
N ARG A 195 -18.75 3.25 -9.00
CA ARG A 195 -18.51 1.81 -9.13
C ARG A 195 -17.04 1.44 -9.25
N PHE A 196 -16.20 2.28 -9.84
CA PHE A 196 -14.77 2.01 -9.95
C PHE A 196 -14.06 1.92 -8.58
N ASN A 197 -14.52 2.67 -7.57
CA ASN A 197 -13.97 2.59 -6.21
C ASN A 197 -14.33 1.24 -5.57
N LEU A 198 -15.53 0.73 -5.86
CA LEU A 198 -15.94 -0.60 -5.43
C LEU A 198 -15.11 -1.69 -6.12
N LEU A 199 -14.83 -1.56 -7.42
CA LEU A 199 -13.96 -2.49 -8.14
C LEU A 199 -12.55 -2.54 -7.55
N ILE A 200 -11.98 -1.37 -7.21
CA ILE A 200 -10.67 -1.28 -6.54
C ILE A 200 -10.71 -1.99 -5.19
N ALA A 201 -11.72 -1.69 -4.36
CA ALA A 201 -11.87 -2.30 -3.05
C ALA A 201 -12.06 -3.82 -3.12
N LEU A 202 -12.90 -4.31 -4.05
CA LEU A 202 -13.12 -5.72 -4.28
C LEU A 202 -11.87 -6.42 -4.79
N GLY A 203 -11.12 -5.80 -5.71
CA GLY A 203 -9.88 -6.39 -6.19
C GLY A 203 -8.83 -6.56 -5.08
N GLY A 204 -8.67 -5.56 -4.22
CA GLY A 204 -7.84 -5.68 -3.02
C GLY A 204 -8.34 -6.74 -2.03
N LEU A 205 -9.66 -6.83 -1.84
CA LEU A 205 -10.28 -7.82 -0.95
C LEU A 205 -10.09 -9.26 -1.46
N VAL A 206 -10.26 -9.49 -2.76
CA VAL A 206 -10.05 -10.81 -3.38
C VAL A 206 -8.59 -11.26 -3.23
N MET A 207 -7.62 -10.36 -3.42
CA MET A 207 -6.20 -10.66 -3.15
C MET A 207 -5.97 -11.01 -1.67
N ALA A 208 -6.53 -10.22 -0.75
CA ALA A 208 -6.36 -10.46 0.68
C ALA A 208 -6.95 -11.82 1.11
N ILE A 209 -8.10 -12.20 0.55
CA ILE A 209 -8.72 -13.51 0.78
C ILE A 209 -7.85 -14.62 0.17
N GLY A 210 -7.40 -14.47 -1.08
CA GLY A 210 -6.50 -15.45 -1.72
C GLY A 210 -5.23 -15.70 -0.91
N GLY A 211 -4.58 -14.62 -0.45
CA GLY A 211 -3.41 -14.69 0.43
C GLY A 211 -3.68 -15.23 1.83
N ALA A 212 -4.88 -15.04 2.37
CA ALA A 212 -5.27 -15.64 3.66
C ALA A 212 -5.54 -17.15 3.52
N VAL A 213 -6.25 -17.56 2.48
CA VAL A 213 -6.58 -18.95 2.17
C VAL A 213 -5.32 -19.75 1.82
N ALA A 214 -4.40 -19.19 1.03
CA ALA A 214 -3.12 -19.84 0.73
C ALA A 214 -2.25 -20.09 1.97
N ARG A 215 -2.46 -19.34 3.06
CA ARG A 215 -1.77 -19.55 4.34
C ARG A 215 -2.39 -20.65 5.21
N SER A 216 -3.60 -21.12 4.91
CA SER A 216 -4.25 -22.17 5.71
C SER A 216 -3.80 -23.59 5.37
N GLY A 217 -3.10 -23.79 4.25
CA GLY A 217 -2.58 -25.11 3.88
C GLY A 217 -2.00 -25.16 2.48
N VAL A 218 -1.10 -26.13 2.24
CA VAL A 218 -0.42 -26.35 0.95
C VAL A 218 -1.41 -26.61 -0.19
N GLU A 219 -2.48 -27.34 0.11
CA GLU A 219 -3.55 -27.69 -0.84
C GLU A 219 -4.29 -26.49 -1.44
N PHE A 220 -4.20 -25.31 -0.80
CA PHE A 220 -4.84 -24.09 -1.27
C PHE A 220 -3.88 -23.12 -1.97
N GLY A 221 -2.63 -23.52 -2.23
CA GLY A 221 -1.63 -22.67 -2.89
C GLY A 221 -2.12 -22.10 -4.22
N HIS A 222 -2.81 -22.91 -5.04
CA HIS A 222 -3.34 -22.47 -6.33
C HIS A 222 -4.44 -21.39 -6.24
N ILE A 223 -5.14 -21.30 -5.10
CA ILE A 223 -6.17 -20.27 -4.88
C ILE A 223 -5.53 -18.88 -4.82
N LEU A 224 -4.26 -18.79 -4.40
CA LEU A 224 -3.52 -17.54 -4.40
C LEU A 224 -3.48 -16.92 -5.79
N TYR A 225 -2.98 -17.68 -6.78
CA TYR A 225 -2.82 -17.20 -8.15
C TYR A 225 -4.15 -16.78 -8.77
N LEU A 226 -5.21 -17.54 -8.50
CA LEU A 226 -6.56 -17.17 -8.95
C LEU A 226 -7.03 -15.87 -8.29
N GLY A 227 -6.83 -15.72 -6.98
CA GLY A 227 -7.15 -14.51 -6.24
C GLY A 227 -6.35 -13.30 -6.71
N GLU A 228 -5.07 -13.46 -6.99
CA GLU A 228 -4.20 -12.41 -7.52
C GLU A 228 -4.61 -12.01 -8.93
N ALA A 229 -4.84 -12.97 -9.84
CA ALA A 229 -5.27 -12.70 -11.19
C ALA A 229 -6.62 -11.96 -11.22
N LEU A 230 -7.62 -12.48 -10.52
CA LEU A 230 -8.93 -11.84 -10.41
C LEU A 230 -8.84 -10.46 -9.74
N GLY A 231 -8.05 -10.37 -8.67
CA GLY A 231 -7.80 -9.12 -7.96
C GLY A 231 -7.21 -8.04 -8.87
N VAL A 232 -6.16 -8.38 -9.63
CA VAL A 232 -5.51 -7.45 -10.58
C VAL A 232 -6.49 -7.00 -11.65
N LEU A 233 -7.28 -7.93 -12.21
CA LEU A 233 -8.28 -7.57 -13.24
C LEU A 233 -9.30 -6.56 -12.72
N LEU A 234 -9.80 -6.76 -11.49
CA LEU A 234 -10.74 -5.83 -10.85
C LEU A 234 -10.10 -4.48 -10.57
N LEU A 235 -8.89 -4.47 -10.01
CA LEU A 235 -8.11 -3.25 -9.74
C LEU A 235 -7.83 -2.46 -11.01
N TYR A 236 -7.36 -3.15 -12.06
CA TYR A 236 -7.06 -2.54 -13.35
C TYR A 236 -8.30 -1.94 -14.00
N LYS A 237 -9.41 -2.69 -14.03
CA LYS A 237 -10.70 -2.18 -14.55
C LYS A 237 -11.16 -0.94 -13.77
N GLY A 238 -11.10 -1.00 -12.43
CA GLY A 238 -11.44 0.15 -11.58
C GLY A 238 -10.56 1.37 -11.86
N PHE A 239 -9.25 1.17 -12.04
CA PHE A 239 -8.32 2.24 -12.38
C PHE A 239 -8.64 2.89 -13.74
N VAL A 240 -8.81 2.07 -14.79
CA VAL A 240 -9.12 2.55 -16.15
C VAL A 240 -10.43 3.33 -16.19
N ASP A 241 -11.47 2.84 -15.50
CA ASP A 241 -12.76 3.52 -15.44
C ASP A 241 -12.68 4.83 -14.64
N SER A 242 -11.84 4.89 -13.60
CA SER A 242 -11.57 6.13 -12.86
C SER A 242 -10.86 7.17 -13.71
N ASP A 243 -9.83 6.77 -14.48
CA ASP A 243 -9.02 7.67 -15.32
C ASP A 243 -9.87 8.36 -16.40
N LYS A 244 -10.74 7.60 -17.07
CA LYS A 244 -11.68 8.15 -18.08
C LYS A 244 -12.54 9.28 -17.52
N ILE A 245 -13.03 9.13 -16.30
CA ILE A 245 -13.89 10.13 -15.65
C ILE A 245 -13.09 11.37 -15.23
N ILE A 246 -11.86 11.18 -14.75
CA ILE A 246 -10.98 12.29 -14.37
C ILE A 246 -10.64 13.13 -15.61
N LYS A 247 -10.22 12.50 -16.71
CA LYS A 247 -9.91 13.19 -17.97
C LYS A 247 -11.11 13.95 -18.53
N ALA A 248 -12.29 13.31 -18.57
CA ALA A 248 -13.51 13.96 -19.04
C ALA A 248 -13.90 15.19 -18.17
N ARG A 249 -13.59 15.17 -16.87
CA ARG A 249 -13.80 16.32 -15.99
C ARG A 249 -12.79 17.44 -16.26
N GLU A 250 -11.53 17.12 -16.46
CA GLU A 250 -10.48 18.10 -16.78
C GLU A 250 -10.74 18.80 -18.12
N GLU A 251 -11.19 18.07 -19.14
CA GLU A 251 -11.58 18.63 -20.44
C GLU A 251 -12.75 19.63 -20.31
N ARG A 252 -13.78 19.30 -19.51
CA ARG A 252 -14.90 20.21 -19.24
C ARG A 252 -14.46 21.49 -18.53
N LEU A 253 -13.55 21.38 -17.57
CA LEU A 253 -13.04 22.54 -16.84
C LEU A 253 -12.26 23.48 -17.77
N LYS A 254 -11.38 22.92 -18.61
CA LYS A 254 -10.64 23.70 -19.61
C LYS A 254 -11.57 24.38 -20.62
N GLY A 255 -12.61 23.68 -21.09
CA GLY A 255 -13.59 24.27 -22.00
C GLY A 255 -14.34 25.46 -21.40
N ASN A 256 -14.74 25.36 -20.13
CA ASN A 256 -15.43 26.45 -19.43
C ASN A 256 -14.52 27.67 -19.18
N GLU A 257 -13.23 27.44 -18.88
CA GLU A 257 -12.25 28.53 -18.72
C GLU A 257 -12.08 29.32 -20.03
N VAL A 258 -11.96 28.62 -21.17
CA VAL A 258 -11.84 29.26 -22.51
C VAL A 258 -13.07 30.09 -22.87
N ILE A 259 -14.27 29.61 -22.55
CA ILE A 259 -15.51 30.37 -22.78
C ILE A 259 -15.53 31.62 -21.89
N SER A 260 -15.19 31.48 -20.61
CA SER A 260 -15.21 32.61 -19.67
C SER A 260 -14.24 33.74 -20.04
N SER A 261 -13.09 33.42 -20.64
CA SER A 261 -12.11 34.42 -21.11
C SER A 261 -12.55 35.13 -22.38
N GLN A 262 -13.30 34.46 -23.27
CA GLN A 262 -13.84 35.10 -24.49
C GLN A 262 -15.01 36.05 -24.19
N ASP A 263 -15.84 35.71 -23.19
CA ASP A 263 -16.96 36.57 -22.77
C ASP A 263 -16.47 37.84 -22.05
N THR A 264 -15.29 37.82 -21.41
CA THR A 264 -14.71 39.01 -20.77
C THR A 264 -14.14 39.97 -21.81
N GLU A 265 -13.41 39.48 -22.82
CA GLU A 265 -12.85 40.32 -23.89
C GLU A 265 -13.91 41.01 -24.77
N THR A 266 -15.07 40.37 -24.97
CA THR A 266 -16.16 40.95 -25.77
C THR A 266 -17.03 41.97 -25.03
N SER A 267 -16.94 42.03 -23.69
CA SER A 267 -17.69 42.98 -22.86
C SER A 267 -16.98 44.32 -22.60
N GLU A 268 -15.68 44.41 -22.92
CA GLU A 268 -14.85 45.61 -22.71
C GLU A 268 -14.61 46.45 -23.97
N GLY A 269 -15.26 46.11 -25.10
CA GLY A 269 -15.19 46.85 -26.38
C GLY A 269 -16.49 47.57 -26.71
#